data_AF-A0A800A402-F1
#
_entry.id   AF-A0A800A402-F1
#
_cell.length_a   1.000
_cell.length_b   1.000
_cell.length_c   1.000
_cell.angle_alpha   90.00
_cell.angle_beta   90.00
_cell.angle_gamma   90.00
#
_symmetry.space_group_name_H-M   'P 1'
#
loop_
_entity.id
_entity.type
_entity.pdbx_description
1 polymer ?
#
loop_
_entity_poly.entity_id
_entity_poly.type
_entity_poly.pdbx_seq_one_letter_code
_entity_poly.pdbx_strand_id
1 'polypeptide(L)' 'LSVSLVTYTREHTTLGIKKPGDVVNLEVDIIAKYVEQLVKKGQPGLTMGFLEEHGFSRAR' A
#
# COMPACT_ATOMS: atom_id res chain seq x y z
N LEU A 1 16.31 -3.34 7.04
CA LEU A 1 15.12 -2.52 7.38
C LEU A 1 15.29 -2.06 8.81
N SER A 2 15.19 -0.75 9.06
CA SER A 2 15.34 -0.18 10.40
C SER A 2 14.26 0.88 10.61
N VAL A 3 13.84 1.07 11.86
CA VAL A 3 12.85 2.08 12.24
C VAL A 3 13.41 2.92 13.39
N SER A 4 12.97 4.16 13.48
CA SER A 4 13.29 5.05 14.60
C SER A 4 12.08 5.13 15.53
N LEU A 5 12.30 5.00 16.83
CA LEU A 5 11.26 5.18 17.85
C LEU A 5 11.42 6.55 18.50
N VAL A 6 10.36 7.35 18.47
CA VAL A 6 10.28 8.58 19.27
C VAL A 6 10.09 8.25 20.75
N THR A 7 10.47 9.17 21.63
CA THR A 7 10.46 9.00 23.10
C THR A 7 9.11 8.50 23.61
N TYR A 8 8.01 9.16 23.22
CA TYR A 8 6.67 8.80 23.68
C TYR A 8 6.31 7.34 23.35
N THR A 9 6.55 6.91 22.10
CA THR A 9 6.29 5.53 21.65
C THR A 9 7.18 4.51 22.39
N ARG A 10 8.44 4.85 22.65
CA ARG A 10 9.36 3.99 23.40
C ARG A 10 8.89 3.80 24.85
N GLU A 11 8.34 4.85 25.47
CA GLU A 11 7.89 4.81 26.86
C GLU A 11 6.50 4.18 27.03
N HIS A 12 5.63 4.30 26.03
CA HIS A 12 4.20 3.93 26.14
C HIS A 12 3.83 2.68 25.31
N THR A 13 4.80 1.95 24.77
CA THR A 13 4.55 0.69 24.06
C THR A 13 5.51 -0.41 24.52
N THR A 14 5.18 -1.66 24.19
CA THR A 14 6.04 -2.81 24.53
C THR A 14 7.36 -2.83 23.76
N LEU A 15 7.48 -2.07 22.67
CA LEU A 15 8.70 -2.01 21.86
C LEU A 15 9.90 -1.44 22.63
N GLY A 16 9.68 -0.58 23.63
CA GLY A 16 10.77 0.02 24.40
C GLY A 16 11.54 -0.95 25.30
N ILE A 17 10.95 -2.11 25.61
CA ILE A 17 11.55 -3.13 26.48
C ILE A 17 11.93 -4.41 25.73
N LYS A 18 11.64 -4.49 24.43
CA LYS A 18 12.04 -5.61 23.56
C LYS A 18 13.55 -5.62 23.36
N LYS A 19 14.13 -6.81 23.34
CA LYS A 19 15.57 -7.05 23.18
C LYS A 19 15.86 -7.67 21.82
N PRO A 20 17.12 -7.58 21.34
CA PRO A 20 17.54 -8.34 20.17
C PRO A 20 17.20 -9.82 20.31
N GLY A 21 16.52 -10.39 19.31
CA GLY A 21 16.04 -11.76 19.31
C GLY A 21 14.56 -11.91 19.71
N ASP A 22 13.94 -10.91 20.32
CA ASP A 22 12.52 -10.96 20.64
C ASP A 22 11.66 -10.91 19.37
N VAL A 23 10.63 -11.76 19.32
CA VAL A 23 9.66 -11.75 18.23
C VAL A 23 8.67 -10.59 18.41
N VAL A 24 8.27 -10.03 17.28
CA VAL A 24 7.26 -8.97 17.16
C VAL A 24 6.25 -9.36 16.08
N ASN A 25 5.03 -8.87 16.21
CA ASN A 25 4.04 -8.99 15.16
C ASN A 25 4.38 -7.98 14.06
N LEU A 26 4.48 -8.45 12.82
CA LEU A 26 4.67 -7.59 11.65
C LEU A 26 3.38 -7.55 10.86
N GLU A 27 2.76 -6.38 10.81
CA GLU A 27 1.57 -6.13 10.00
C GLU A 27 1.91 -5.18 8.86
N VAL A 28 1.44 -5.50 7.66
CA VAL A 28 1.62 -4.66 6.47
C VAL A 28 0.47 -3.65 6.37
N ASP A 29 0.75 -2.47 5.82
CA ASP A 29 -0.30 -1.47 5.58
C ASP A 29 -1.33 -2.00 4.58
N ILE A 30 -2.61 -1.94 4.98
CA ILE A 30 -3.73 -2.38 4.15
C ILE A 30 -3.87 -1.57 2.86
N ILE A 31 -3.53 -0.28 2.88
CA ILE A 31 -3.51 0.59 1.70
C ILE A 31 -2.46 0.10 0.73
N ALA A 32 -1.26 -0.24 1.20
CA ALA A 32 -0.20 -0.77 0.34
C ALA A 32 -0.65 -2.05 -0.38
N LYS A 33 -1.38 -2.95 0.31
CA LYS A 33 -1.98 -4.15 -0.31
C LYS A 33 -2.96 -3.79 -1.44
N TYR A 34 -3.83 -2.81 -1.23
CA TYR A 34 -4.77 -2.39 -2.27
C TYR A 34 -4.10 -1.65 -3.42
N VAL A 35 -3.13 -0.79 -3.14
CA VAL A 35 -2.33 -0.12 -4.18
C VAL A 35 -1.59 -1.15 -5.03
N GLU A 36 -0.99 -2.17 -4.42
CA GLU A 36 -0.35 -3.25 -5.16
C GLU A 36 -1.34 -3.96 -6.10
N GLN A 37 -2.57 -4.22 -5.65
CA GLN A 37 -3.61 -4.81 -6.50
C GLN A 37 -4.06 -3.88 -7.64
N LEU A 38 -4.15 -2.57 -7.39
CA LEU A 38 -4.49 -1.58 -8.40
C LEU A 38 -3.40 -1.49 -9.47
N VAL A 39 -2.12 -1.50 -9.07
CA VAL A 39 -0.98 -1.44 -9.99
C VAL A 39 -0.77 -2.77 -10.74
N LYS A 40 -0.99 -3.92 -10.08
CA LYS A 40 -0.90 -5.25 -10.71
C LYS A 40 -1.99 -5.51 -11.72
N LYS A 41 -3.16 -4.87 -11.57
CA LYS A 41 -4.12 -4.76 -12.66
C LYS A 41 -3.52 -3.81 -13.70
N GLY A 42 -2.62 -4.35 -14.51
CA GLY A 42 -2.26 -3.80 -15.82
C GLY A 42 -3.52 -3.78 -16.68
N GLN A 43 -4.43 -2.86 -16.37
CA GLN A 43 -5.48 -2.50 -17.28
C GLN A 43 -4.77 -2.06 -18.55
N PRO A 44 -5.16 -2.57 -19.73
CA PRO A 44 -4.69 -1.94 -20.96
C PRO A 44 -4.94 -0.44 -20.78
N GLY A 45 -3.88 0.37 -20.94
CA GLY A 45 -4.01 1.82 -20.84
C GLY A 45 -5.15 2.29 -21.72
N LEU A 46 -5.74 3.46 -21.44
CA LEU A 46 -6.85 3.99 -22.24
C LEU A 46 -6.55 3.88 -23.75
N THR A 47 -7.16 2.91 -24.41
CA THR A 47 -7.04 2.69 -25.85
C THR A 47 -8.22 3.32 -26.55
N MET A 48 -8.06 3.65 -27.84
CA MET A 48 -9.17 4.15 -28.62
C MET A 48 -10.33 3.14 -28.69
N GLY A 49 -10.02 1.84 -28.82
CA GLY A 49 -11.02 0.78 -28.80
C GLY A 49 -11.80 0.67 -27.48
N PHE A 50 -11.12 0.86 -26.32
CA PHE A 50 -11.79 0.90 -25.02
C PHE A 50 -12.77 2.08 -24.91
N LEU A 51 -12.38 3.25 -25.40
CA LEU A 51 -13.23 4.44 -25.43
C LEU A 51 -14.45 4.25 -26.35
N GLU A 52 -14.24 3.62 -27.51
CA GLU A 52 -15.31 3.28 -28.46
C GLU A 52 -16.31 2.28 -27.88
N GLU A 53 -15.83 1.19 -27.26
CA GLU A 53 -16.67 0.16 -26.61
C GLU A 53 -17.60 0.76 -25.55
N HIS A 54 -17.12 1.77 -24.82
CA HIS A 54 -17.88 2.43 -23.75
C HIS A 54 -18.64 3.69 -24.22
N GLY A 55 -18.68 3.96 -25.53
CA GLY A 55 -19.52 5.00 -26.14
C GLY A 55 -18.98 6.43 -26.06
N PHE A 56 -17.70 6.61 -25.72
CA PHE A 56 -17.04 7.92 -25.61
C PHE A 56 -16.58 8.50 -26.95
N SER A 57 -16.62 7.74 -28.05
CA SER A 57 -16.12 8.17 -29.36
C SER A 57 -17.08 9.04 -30.18
N ARG A 58 -18.29 9.33 -29.69
CA ARG A 58 -19.23 10.21 -30.40
C ARG A 58 -18.96 11.67 -30.10
N ALA A 59 -17.88 12.20 -30.69
CA ALA A 59 -17.84 13.61 -31.03
C ALA A 59 -18.90 13.84 -32.13
N ARG A 60 -19.95 14.60 -31.81
CA ARG A 60 -20.73 15.29 -32.83
C ARG A 60 -19.94 16.48 -33.35
#